data_AF-A0A1I0QCW1-F1
#
_entry.id   AF-A0A1I0QCW1-F1
#
_cell.length_a   1.000
_cell.length_b   1.000
_cell.length_c   1.000
_cell.angle_alpha   90.00
_cell.angle_beta   90.00
_cell.angle_gamma   90.00
#
_symmetry.space_group_name_H-M   'P 1'
#
loop_
_entity.id
_entity.type
_entity.pdbx_description
1 polymer ?
#
loop_
_entity_poly.entity_id
_entity_poly.type
_entity_poly.pdbx_seq_one_letter_code
_entity_poly.pdbx_strand_id
1 'polypeptide(L)'
;MLDDGPSGQHGGGGPMPGDAPKALPPPAAPSWLDDLKSLGAGLKHLFGAQLKLASAELGLAKSGIVMMLFMGLAAIVFAVALGFTLLALAGWGLAQWFGSWAWALTALAGLQLVLLIVAILVFRRAMHWLTLPATRAEFAILAREAAKQGKAESERTGD
;
A
#
# COMPACT_ATOMS: atom_id res chain seq x y z
N MET A 1 -44.63 -36.80 -70.32
CA MET A 1 -43.74 -36.02 -69.43
C MET A 1 -42.81 -37.06 -68.79
N LEU A 2 -41.83 -37.62 -69.50
CA LEU A 2 -40.54 -37.07 -69.95
C LEU A 2 -39.79 -36.37 -68.82
N ASP A 3 -38.95 -37.14 -68.11
CA ASP A 3 -37.68 -36.67 -67.54
C ASP A 3 -36.74 -37.89 -67.46
N ASP A 4 -36.01 -38.09 -68.56
CA ASP A 4 -34.78 -38.88 -68.62
C ASP A 4 -33.60 -37.92 -68.54
N GLY A 5 -32.64 -38.21 -67.67
CA GLY A 5 -31.32 -37.59 -67.79
C GLY A 5 -30.33 -37.97 -66.70
N PRO A 6 -29.60 -39.08 -66.85
CA PRO A 6 -28.25 -39.20 -66.31
C PRO A 6 -27.24 -39.39 -67.44
N SER A 7 -26.13 -38.63 -67.39
CA SER A 7 -24.75 -38.98 -67.82
C SER A 7 -24.02 -37.77 -68.40
N GLY A 8 -22.78 -37.52 -67.93
CA GLY A 8 -21.86 -36.62 -68.64
C GLY A 8 -20.72 -36.06 -67.80
N GLN A 9 -19.79 -36.91 -67.38
CA GLN A 9 -18.48 -36.53 -66.85
C GLN A 9 -17.50 -36.28 -68.00
N HIS A 10 -16.76 -35.16 -67.97
CA HIS A 10 -15.41 -34.88 -68.52
C HIS A 10 -15.29 -33.35 -68.70
N GLY A 11 -14.22 -32.64 -68.37
CA GLY A 11 -12.90 -32.94 -67.86
C GLY A 11 -12.13 -31.61 -67.92
N GLY A 12 -11.47 -31.23 -66.83
CA GLY A 12 -10.73 -29.96 -66.74
C GLY A 12 -9.78 -30.03 -65.56
N GLY A 13 -8.55 -30.45 -65.84
CA GLY A 13 -7.54 -30.79 -64.84
C GLY A 13 -6.98 -29.59 -64.08
N GLY A 14 -6.57 -29.88 -62.85
CA GLY A 14 -5.72 -29.00 -62.05
C GLY A 14 -5.38 -29.62 -60.70
N PRO A 15 -4.29 -30.39 -60.58
CA PRO A 15 -3.79 -30.83 -59.29
C PRO A 15 -2.85 -29.75 -58.73
N MET A 16 -3.23 -29.10 -57.63
CA MET A 16 -2.29 -28.39 -56.76
C MET A 16 -2.68 -28.60 -55.30
N PRO A 17 -2.06 -29.56 -54.59
CA PRO A 17 -2.03 -29.55 -53.14
C PRO A 17 -0.99 -28.49 -52.74
N GLY A 18 -1.45 -27.25 -52.56
CA GLY A 18 -0.65 -26.21 -51.94
C GLY A 18 -0.63 -26.42 -50.44
N ASP A 19 0.50 -26.87 -49.92
CA ASP A 19 0.85 -26.87 -48.50
C ASP A 19 0.58 -25.51 -47.87
N ALA A 20 -0.54 -25.37 -47.17
CA ALA A 20 -0.74 -24.30 -46.23
C ALA A 20 -0.05 -24.71 -44.91
N PRO A 21 0.93 -23.93 -44.41
CA PRO A 21 1.67 -24.33 -43.22
C PRO A 21 0.72 -24.42 -42.03
N LYS A 22 0.68 -25.60 -41.40
CA LYS A 22 0.01 -25.85 -40.13
C LYS A 22 0.59 -24.85 -39.11
N ALA A 23 -0.16 -23.80 -38.81
CA ALA A 23 0.23 -22.83 -37.79
C ALA A 23 0.48 -23.59 -36.49
N LEU A 24 1.71 -23.51 -35.98
CA LEU A 24 2.06 -24.05 -34.67
C LEU A 24 1.13 -23.41 -33.62
N PRO A 25 0.59 -24.17 -32.66
CA PRO A 25 -0.08 -23.56 -31.52
C PRO A 25 0.91 -22.60 -30.84
N PRO A 26 0.50 -21.37 -30.51
CA PRO A 26 1.37 -20.44 -29.81
C PRO A 26 1.85 -21.10 -28.49
N PRO A 27 3.11 -20.88 -28.08
CA PRO A 27 3.62 -21.45 -26.84
C PRO A 27 2.69 -21.07 -25.70
N ALA A 28 2.15 -22.08 -25.02
CA ALA A 28 1.24 -21.91 -23.90
C ALA A 28 1.90 -20.97 -22.89
N ALA A 29 1.27 -19.81 -22.66
CA ALA A 29 1.67 -18.94 -21.57
C ALA A 29 1.58 -19.75 -20.26
N PRO A 30 2.52 -19.56 -19.31
CA PRO A 30 2.53 -20.36 -18.10
C PRO A 30 1.24 -20.16 -17.29
N SER A 31 0.50 -21.23 -17.03
CA SER A 31 -0.83 -21.19 -16.37
C SER A 31 -0.85 -20.52 -15.00
N TRP A 32 0.29 -20.50 -14.30
CA TRP A 32 0.44 -19.82 -13.01
C TRP A 32 0.25 -18.29 -13.08
N LEU A 33 0.50 -17.67 -14.24
CA LEU A 33 0.27 -16.22 -14.43
C LEU A 33 -1.22 -15.89 -14.48
N ASP A 34 -2.04 -16.80 -15.00
CA ASP A 34 -3.48 -16.62 -15.07
C ASP A 34 -4.12 -16.92 -13.71
N ASP A 35 -3.58 -17.87 -12.95
CA ASP A 35 -3.95 -18.10 -11.55
C ASP A 35 -3.64 -16.90 -10.66
N LEU A 36 -2.47 -16.26 -10.85
CA LEU A 36 -2.09 -15.07 -10.09
C LEU A 36 -2.93 -13.84 -10.48
N LYS A 37 -3.28 -13.71 -11.76
CA LYS A 37 -4.21 -12.66 -12.23
C LYS A 37 -5.63 -12.89 -11.72
N SER A 38 -6.12 -14.13 -11.68
CA SER A 38 -7.46 -14.43 -11.18
C SER A 38 -7.54 -14.24 -9.65
N LEU A 39 -6.49 -14.60 -8.91
CA LEU A 39 -6.34 -14.30 -7.49
C LEU A 39 -6.28 -12.79 -7.23
N GLY A 40 -5.52 -12.05 -8.04
CA GLY A 40 -5.47 -10.59 -7.96
C GLY A 40 -6.81 -9.92 -8.30
N ALA A 41 -7.53 -10.43 -9.29
CA ALA A 41 -8.85 -9.94 -9.67
C ALA A 41 -9.91 -10.24 -8.59
N GLY A 42 -9.88 -11.44 -8.01
CA GLY A 42 -10.75 -11.84 -6.90
C GLY A 42 -10.50 -10.99 -5.65
N LEU A 43 -9.23 -10.74 -5.30
CA LEU A 43 -8.87 -9.90 -4.16
C LEU A 43 -9.28 -8.45 -4.38
N LYS A 44 -9.09 -7.90 -5.58
CA LYS A 44 -9.53 -6.55 -5.96
C LYS A 44 -11.06 -6.39 -5.87
N HIS A 45 -11.80 -7.44 -6.20
CA HIS A 45 -13.26 -7.44 -6.12
C HIS A 45 -13.77 -7.46 -4.67
N LEU A 46 -13.06 -8.13 -3.75
CA LEU A 46 -13.39 -8.15 -2.32
C LEU A 46 -13.04 -6.83 -1.62
N PHE A 47 -11.85 -6.28 -1.89
CA PHE A 47 -11.42 -5.00 -1.31
C PHE A 47 -12.20 -3.81 -1.88
N GLY A 48 -12.58 -3.83 -3.16
CA GLY A 48 -13.36 -2.76 -3.78
C GLY A 48 -14.75 -2.59 -3.17
N ALA A 49 -15.39 -3.69 -2.74
CA ALA A 49 -16.69 -3.66 -2.09
C ALA A 49 -16.60 -3.12 -0.64
N GLN A 50 -15.57 -3.50 0.11
CA GLN A 50 -15.36 -3.04 1.50
C GLN A 50 -14.83 -1.61 1.58
N LEU A 51 -13.96 -1.18 0.67
CA LEU A 51 -13.46 0.20 0.61
C LEU A 51 -14.57 1.20 0.32
N LYS A 52 -15.54 0.83 -0.51
CA LYS A 52 -16.68 1.69 -0.84
C LYS A 52 -17.57 1.93 0.39
N LEU A 53 -17.73 0.91 1.24
CA LEU A 53 -18.46 1.03 2.50
C LEU A 53 -17.65 1.78 3.57
N ALA A 54 -16.36 1.49 3.71
CA ALA A 54 -15.45 2.19 4.62
C ALA A 54 -15.33 3.68 4.25
N SER A 55 -15.32 4.03 2.96
CA SER A 55 -15.29 5.41 2.49
C SER A 55 -16.61 6.16 2.77
N ALA A 56 -17.73 5.46 2.76
CA ALA A 56 -19.03 6.02 3.11
C ALA A 56 -19.14 6.30 4.63
N GLU A 57 -18.58 5.42 5.47
CA GLU A 57 -18.46 5.65 6.92
C GLU A 57 -17.43 6.75 7.23
N LEU A 58 -16.31 6.82 6.49
CA LEU A 58 -15.34 7.92 6.59
C LEU A 58 -15.96 9.27 6.19
N GLY A 59 -16.94 9.25 5.28
CA GLY A 59 -17.71 10.44 4.88
C GLY A 59 -18.55 11.02 6.00
N LEU A 60 -19.15 10.17 6.86
CA LEU A 60 -19.80 10.61 8.11
C LEU A 60 -18.77 11.00 9.18
N ALA A 61 -17.66 10.26 9.31
CA ALA A 61 -16.59 10.57 10.26
C ALA A 61 -15.77 11.83 9.87
N LYS A 62 -15.94 12.35 8.64
CA LYS A 62 -15.25 13.54 8.16
C LYS A 62 -15.53 14.77 9.02
N SER A 63 -16.71 14.85 9.66
CA SER A 63 -17.01 15.90 10.65
C SER A 63 -16.21 15.73 11.95
N GLY A 64 -15.89 14.48 12.33
CA GLY A 64 -15.11 14.16 13.54
C GLY A 64 -13.60 14.16 13.34
N ILE A 65 -13.09 14.07 12.10
CA ILE A 65 -11.64 13.91 11.85
C ILE A 65 -10.81 15.12 12.29
N VAL A 66 -11.35 16.35 12.17
CA VAL A 66 -10.67 17.57 12.62
C VAL A 66 -10.56 17.58 14.14
N MET A 67 -11.64 17.21 14.83
CA MET A 67 -11.66 17.11 16.29
C MET A 67 -10.73 16.00 16.78
N MET A 68 -10.72 14.85 16.11
CA MET A 68 -9.83 13.73 16.45
C MET A 68 -8.35 14.09 16.21
N LEU A 69 -8.04 14.80 15.13
CA LEU A 69 -6.68 15.29 14.85
C LEU A 69 -6.25 16.34 15.88
N PHE A 70 -7.12 17.27 16.23
CA PHE A 70 -6.86 18.28 17.27
C PHE A 70 -6.64 17.62 18.63
N MET A 71 -7.49 16.66 19.02
CA MET A 71 -7.33 15.90 20.26
C MET A 71 -6.06 15.04 20.24
N GLY A 72 -5.71 14.44 19.11
CA GLY A 72 -4.45 13.69 18.95
C GLY A 72 -3.23 14.58 19.12
N LEU A 73 -3.23 15.77 18.50
CA LEU A 73 -2.16 16.75 18.67
C LEU A 73 -2.08 17.24 20.11
N ALA A 74 -3.22 17.60 20.71
CA ALA A 74 -3.30 18.01 22.11
C ALA A 74 -2.77 16.90 23.03
N ALA A 75 -3.14 15.64 22.79
CA ALA A 75 -2.67 14.49 23.55
C ALA A 75 -1.15 14.33 23.44
N ILE A 76 -0.54 14.51 22.26
CA ILE A 76 0.92 14.48 22.10
C ILE A 76 1.57 15.62 22.90
N VAL A 77 1.05 16.85 22.79
CA VAL A 77 1.58 18.00 23.54
C VAL A 77 1.49 17.76 25.04
N PHE A 78 0.34 17.29 25.53
CA PHE A 78 0.16 16.97 26.94
C PHE A 78 1.01 15.79 27.40
N ALA A 79 1.19 14.76 26.57
CA ALA A 79 2.07 13.63 26.89
C ALA A 79 3.52 14.09 27.03
N VAL A 80 3.99 14.98 26.16
CA VAL A 80 5.33 15.58 26.25
C VAL A 80 5.45 16.44 27.51
N ALA A 81 4.48 17.33 27.77
CA ALA A 81 4.48 18.18 28.96
C ALA A 81 4.46 17.35 30.25
N LEU A 82 3.58 16.36 30.33
CA LEU A 82 3.49 15.43 31.46
C LEU A 82 4.79 14.64 31.62
N GLY A 83 5.39 14.18 30.53
CA GLY A 83 6.70 13.53 30.54
C GLY A 83 7.78 14.40 31.17
N PHE A 84 7.85 15.68 30.80
CA PHE A 84 8.77 16.64 31.42
C PHE A 84 8.49 16.87 32.90
N THR A 85 7.22 17.02 33.29
CA THR A 85 6.84 17.17 34.69
C THR A 85 7.26 15.95 35.52
N LEU A 86 7.02 14.75 35.01
CA LEU A 86 7.43 13.50 35.66
C LEU A 86 8.96 13.38 35.73
N LEU A 87 9.69 13.75 34.68
CA LEU A 87 11.15 13.80 34.69
C LEU A 87 11.69 14.77 35.74
N ALA A 88 11.08 15.95 35.86
CA ALA A 88 11.48 16.95 36.85
C ALA A 88 11.22 16.46 38.28
N LEU A 89 10.06 15.85 38.54
CA LEU A 89 9.75 15.24 39.83
C LEU A 89 10.70 14.08 40.16
N ALA A 90 11.00 13.22 39.19
CA ALA A 90 11.96 12.15 39.35
C ALA A 90 13.37 12.69 39.65
N GLY A 91 13.80 13.74 38.94
CA GLY A 91 15.09 14.39 39.17
C GLY A 91 15.20 15.02 40.56
N TRP A 92 14.14 15.72 40.99
CA TRP A 92 14.07 16.27 42.33
C TRP A 92 14.12 15.17 43.41
N GLY A 93 13.33 14.11 43.25
CA GLY A 93 13.31 12.98 44.18
C GLY A 93 14.66 12.24 44.25
N LEU A 94 15.29 11.97 43.10
CA LEU A 94 16.60 11.35 43.04
C LEU A 94 17.68 12.25 43.65
N ALA A 95 17.61 13.56 43.45
CA ALA A 95 18.57 14.50 44.03
C ALA A 95 18.54 14.48 45.56
N GLN A 96 17.34 14.35 46.16
CA GLN A 96 17.21 14.16 47.61
C GLN A 96 17.79 12.83 48.06
N TRP A 97 17.62 11.76 47.29
CA TRP A 97 18.04 10.42 47.67
C TRP A 97 19.56 10.21 47.55
N PHE A 98 20.16 10.71 46.47
CA PHE A 98 21.61 10.66 46.26
C PHE A 98 22.37 11.76 47.02
N GLY A 99 21.67 12.76 47.57
CA GLY A 99 22.29 13.96 48.16
C GLY A 99 23.10 14.78 47.16
N SER A 100 22.97 14.51 45.86
CA SER A 100 23.75 15.13 44.80
C SER A 100 22.95 15.24 43.51
N TRP A 101 22.87 16.47 43.00
CA TRP A 101 22.24 16.78 41.73
C TRP A 101 22.96 16.15 40.54
N ALA A 102 24.30 16.05 40.59
CA ALA A 102 25.08 15.47 39.51
C ALA A 102 24.70 14.00 39.28
N TRP A 103 24.67 13.19 40.35
CA TRP A 103 24.30 11.78 40.25
C TRP A 103 22.84 11.56 39.83
N ALA A 104 21.92 12.40 40.30
CA ALA A 104 20.52 12.35 39.88
C ALA A 104 20.36 12.62 38.37
N LEU A 105 21.04 13.65 37.86
CA LEU A 105 21.04 13.97 36.43
C LEU A 105 21.75 12.90 35.60
N THR A 106 22.84 12.31 36.08
CA THR A 106 23.52 11.19 35.41
C THR A 106 22.61 9.96 35.32
N ALA A 107 21.90 9.62 36.40
CA ALA A 107 20.95 8.52 36.41
C ALA A 107 19.77 8.77 35.45
N LEU A 108 19.21 9.98 35.45
CA LEU A 108 18.17 10.38 34.49
C LEU A 108 18.67 10.35 33.04
N ALA A 109 19.89 10.81 32.77
CA ALA A 109 20.50 10.74 31.45
C ALA A 109 20.67 9.29 30.98
N GLY A 110 21.11 8.39 31.89
CA GLY A 110 21.20 6.96 31.63
C GLY A 110 19.84 6.34 31.32
N LEU A 111 18.81 6.67 32.11
CA LEU A 111 17.43 6.23 31.85
C LEU A 111 16.93 6.72 30.49
N GLN A 112 17.18 7.99 30.15
CA GLN A 112 16.78 8.56 28.87
C GLN A 112 17.49 7.89 27.69
N LEU A 113 18.77 7.53 27.84
CA LEU A 113 19.53 6.78 26.84
C LEU A 113 18.92 5.40 26.60
N VAL A 114 18.51 4.69 27.66
CA VAL A 114 17.84 3.39 27.55
C VAL A 114 16.51 3.54 26.82
N LEU A 115 15.66 4.50 27.20
CA LEU A 115 14.39 4.77 26.52
C LEU A 115 14.60 5.11 25.04
N LEU A 116 15.64 5.88 24.72
CA LEU A 116 16.01 6.20 23.34
C LEU A 116 16.39 4.94 22.55
N ILE A 117 17.23 4.06 23.12
CA ILE A 117 17.62 2.80 22.47
C ILE A 117 16.37 1.94 22.22
N VAL A 118 15.49 1.78 23.22
CA VAL A 118 14.24 1.04 23.06
C VAL A 118 13.38 1.64 21.95
N ALA A 119 13.20 2.96 21.92
CA ALA A 119 12.44 3.64 20.87
C ALA A 119 13.04 3.40 19.47
N ILE A 120 14.36 3.47 19.33
CA ILE A 120 15.07 3.16 18.07
C ILE A 120 14.83 1.71 17.66
N LEU A 121 14.93 0.74 18.58
CA LEU A 121 14.71 -0.67 18.28
C LEU A 121 13.27 -0.95 17.86
N VAL A 122 12.30 -0.37 18.56
CA VAL A 122 10.88 -0.46 18.21
C VAL A 122 10.62 0.20 16.86
N PHE A 123 11.22 1.36 16.58
CA PHE A 123 11.11 2.02 15.28
C PHE A 123 11.72 1.15 14.16
N ARG A 124 12.91 0.60 14.37
CA ARG A 124 13.55 -0.32 13.42
C ARG A 124 12.69 -1.56 13.20
N ARG A 125 12.08 -2.10 14.26
CA ARG A 125 11.17 -3.24 14.17
C ARG A 125 9.91 -2.87 13.38
N ALA A 126 9.28 -1.75 13.69
CA ALA A 126 8.10 -1.26 12.97
C ALA A 126 8.41 -1.01 11.49
N MET A 127 9.55 -0.38 11.18
CA MET A 127 10.02 -0.19 9.80
C MET A 127 10.22 -1.52 9.09
N HIS A 128 10.85 -2.51 9.74
CA HIS A 128 11.01 -3.85 9.17
C HIS A 128 9.65 -4.51 8.83
N TRP A 129 8.60 -4.21 9.60
CA TRP A 129 7.26 -4.76 9.36
C TRP A 129 6.53 -4.00 8.25
N LEU A 130 6.72 -2.69 8.17
CA LEU A 130 6.18 -1.86 7.09
C LEU A 130 6.87 -2.12 5.73
N THR A 131 8.10 -2.63 5.73
CA THR A 131 8.87 -2.96 4.52
C THR A 131 8.47 -4.26 3.82
N LEU A 132 7.34 -4.88 4.16
CA LEU A 132 6.78 -5.91 3.29
C LEU A 132 6.61 -5.36 1.85
N PRO A 133 6.98 -6.14 0.81
CA PRO A 133 7.11 -5.67 -0.58
C PRO A 133 5.81 -5.12 -1.19
N ALA A 134 4.64 -5.46 -0.62
CA ALA A 134 3.35 -4.96 -1.05
C ALA A 134 3.18 -3.44 -0.81
N THR A 135 3.64 -2.93 0.34
CA THR A 135 3.46 -1.50 0.69
C THR A 135 4.34 -0.59 -0.17
N ARG A 136 5.55 -1.02 -0.53
CA ARG A 136 6.46 -0.21 -1.36
C ARG A 136 5.94 -0.01 -2.79
N ALA A 137 5.30 -1.03 -3.38
CA ALA A 137 4.70 -0.93 -4.70
C ALA A 137 3.50 0.03 -4.70
N GLU A 138 2.66 -0.05 -3.66
CA GLU A 138 1.50 0.84 -3.52
C GLU A 138 1.90 2.28 -3.18
N PHE A 139 2.88 2.50 -2.30
CA PHE A 139 3.42 3.84 -2.03
C PHE A 139 4.07 4.48 -3.27
N ALA A 140 4.76 3.70 -4.10
CA ALA A 140 5.36 4.21 -5.33
C ALA A 140 4.29 4.61 -6.38
N ILE A 141 3.17 3.89 -6.42
CA ILE A 141 2.03 4.23 -7.29
C ILE A 141 1.32 5.47 -6.76
N LEU A 142 1.01 5.52 -5.47
CA LEU A 142 0.36 6.67 -4.82
C LEU A 142 1.21 7.95 -4.93
N ALA A 143 2.53 7.85 -4.77
CA ALA A 143 3.44 8.99 -4.95
C ALA A 143 3.46 9.49 -6.41
N ARG A 144 3.39 8.59 -7.40
CA ARG A 144 3.31 8.96 -8.81
C ARG A 144 1.97 9.60 -9.17
N GLU A 145 0.87 9.11 -8.60
CA GLU A 145 -0.45 9.70 -8.79
C GLU A 145 -0.57 11.07 -8.12
N ALA A 146 -0.08 11.24 -6.90
CA ALA A 146 -0.01 12.54 -6.23
C ALA A 146 0.85 13.54 -7.02
N ALA A 147 1.99 13.10 -7.59
CA ALA A 147 2.83 13.95 -8.44
C ALA A 147 2.15 14.34 -9.76
N LYS A 148 1.32 13.47 -10.35
CA LYS A 148 0.54 13.79 -11.56
C LYS A 148 -0.63 14.73 -11.26
N GLN A 149 -1.32 14.53 -10.14
CA GLN A 149 -2.41 15.40 -9.71
C GLN A 149 -1.90 16.80 -9.35
N GLY A 150 -0.77 16.91 -8.65
CA GLY A 150 -0.14 18.22 -8.36
C GLY A 150 0.28 18.97 -9.62
N LYS A 151 0.74 18.28 -10.67
CA LYS A 151 1.05 18.90 -11.97
C LYS A 151 -0.21 19.37 -12.71
N ALA A 152 -1.26 18.56 -12.74
CA ALA A 152 -2.52 18.91 -13.39
C ALA A 152 -3.26 20.07 -12.67
N GLU A 153 -3.12 20.17 -11.35
CA GLU A 153 -3.63 21.30 -10.55
C GLU A 153 -2.84 22.59 -10.82
N SER A 154 -1.50 22.51 -10.92
CA SER A 154 -0.66 23.65 -11.28
C SER A 154 -0.90 24.16 -12.70
N GLU A 155 -1.17 23.28 -13.68
CA GLU A 155 -1.51 23.69 -15.05
C GLU A 155 -2.91 24.33 -15.14
N ARG A 156 -3.87 23.97 -14.26
CA ARG A 156 -5.21 24.59 -14.22
C ARG A 156 -5.26 25.93 -13.49
N THR A 157 -4.28 26.22 -12.65
CA THR A 157 -4.23 27.47 -11.86
C THR A 157 -3.27 28.49 -12.48
N GLY A 158 -2.66 28.16 -13.62
CA GLY A 158 -1.66 28.97 -14.31
C GLY A 158 -2.14 29.69 -15.58
N ASP A 159 -3.43 29.58 -15.93
CA ASP A 159 -4.09 30.36 -17.00
C ASP A 159 -4.95 31.49 -16.39
#